data_AF-A0A960SKY2-F1
#
_entry.id   AF-A0A960SKY2-F1
#
_cell.length_a   1.000
_cell.length_b   1.000
_cell.length_c   1.000
_cell.angle_alpha   90.00
_cell.angle_beta   90.00
_cell.angle_gamma   90.00
#
_symmetry.space_group_name_H-M   'P 1'
#
loop_
_entity.id
_entity.type
_entity.pdbx_description
1 polymer ?
#
loop_
_entity_poly.entity_id
_entity_poly.type
_entity_poly.pdbx_seq_one_letter_code
_entity_poly.pdbx_strand_id
1 'polypeptide(L)'
;DALLAYKKEPIDLHYESESMFMTETRETPKQIGEDFLGYVLNRGQMTLYESIEFPHDGIYEFTVRAVSTEGPTGTRLRINDQVKGDIEIYDEEPGLYTISTFVSKGSQQVAWNIQVPEVKYTPRSEEAATPYKDLPVNAGLLIQEGVSKNAPRYPDNTHSGKAASDSISRLNEAYRSVQELYEELRLLGNKGNPTEIVRLKNDITQRMIAVNKAKAELAPKLDFPLMELEQSLNDFNQARLADNAKILAAVAGVKLPTNDSSLRPQSVGIDWIRIRGPVRPTTDENERVFIARPGKGLSADKAAEKVLTNFSQKAFRRKVSKEEVDRYMDLYREESSAGQSYDDSVKLALTAILASPHFLYRPELARSTNDKAFQIDDYQLASRLSYFLWMSMPDDTLFNLAARKRLHQPRVLKKQVQRMLEDPRASVAMKTFIGQWLGIESLGETVV
;
A
#
# COMPACT_ATOMS: atom_id res chain seq x y z
N ASP A 1 18.15 -2.85 3.25
CA ASP A 1 18.37 -3.54 1.95
C ASP A 1 17.55 -2.99 0.80
N ALA A 2 16.21 -2.95 0.85
CA ALA A 2 15.36 -2.38 -0.22
C ALA A 2 15.73 -0.95 -0.72
N LEU A 3 16.22 -0.08 0.17
CA LEU A 3 16.65 1.29 -0.18
C LEU A 3 18.08 1.38 -0.75
N LEU A 4 18.94 0.40 -0.43
CA LEU A 4 20.28 0.26 -1.05
C LEU A 4 20.16 -0.33 -2.46
N ALA A 5 19.18 -1.23 -2.64
CA ALA A 5 18.80 -1.81 -3.92
C ALA A 5 18.22 -0.77 -4.90
N TYR A 6 17.47 0.23 -4.43
CA TYR A 6 16.95 1.32 -5.28
C TYR A 6 18.04 2.09 -6.07
N LYS A 7 19.27 2.14 -5.55
CA LYS A 7 20.41 2.80 -6.23
C LYS A 7 21.13 1.89 -7.24
N LYS A 8 20.73 0.62 -7.38
CA LYS A 8 21.35 -0.37 -8.27
C LYS A 8 20.27 -0.95 -9.19
N GLU A 9 20.42 -0.72 -10.49
CA GLU A 9 19.76 -1.47 -11.57
C GLU A 9 18.25 -1.75 -11.35
N PRO A 10 17.38 -0.70 -11.31
CA PRO A 10 15.95 -0.93 -11.32
C PRO A 10 15.53 -1.60 -12.63
N ILE A 11 14.68 -2.63 -12.53
CA ILE A 11 14.06 -3.25 -13.68
C ILE A 11 12.77 -2.50 -14.02
N ASP A 12 12.50 -2.42 -15.32
CA ASP A 12 11.25 -1.95 -15.89
C ASP A 12 10.85 -2.95 -16.96
N LEU A 13 10.06 -3.95 -16.54
CA LEU A 13 9.67 -5.07 -17.38
C LEU A 13 8.23 -4.87 -17.82
N HIS A 14 7.94 -5.15 -19.09
CA HIS A 14 6.60 -5.09 -19.68
C HIS A 14 6.30 -6.43 -20.33
N TYR A 15 5.23 -7.07 -19.88
CA TYR A 15 4.77 -8.37 -20.37
C TYR A 15 3.37 -8.19 -20.94
N GLU A 16 3.23 -8.39 -22.24
CA GLU A 16 1.92 -8.56 -22.86
C GLU A 16 1.34 -9.88 -22.36
N SER A 17 0.04 -9.93 -22.05
CA SER A 17 -0.60 -11.12 -21.48
C SER A 17 -0.48 -12.32 -22.41
N GLU A 18 -0.50 -12.12 -23.73
CA GLU A 18 -0.31 -13.18 -24.73
C GLU A 18 1.09 -13.79 -24.72
N SER A 19 2.08 -13.07 -24.17
CA SER A 19 3.45 -13.55 -24.03
C SER A 19 3.68 -14.35 -22.75
N MET A 20 2.72 -14.32 -21.82
CA MET A 20 2.79 -15.05 -20.56
C MET A 20 2.20 -16.45 -20.69
N PHE A 21 2.60 -17.36 -19.80
CA PHE A 21 2.03 -18.70 -19.75
C PHE A 21 0.63 -18.66 -19.13
N MET A 22 -0.34 -19.28 -19.81
CA MET A 22 -1.68 -19.53 -19.30
C MET A 22 -1.84 -21.02 -19.01
N THR A 23 -2.34 -21.37 -17.83
CA THR A 23 -2.56 -22.78 -17.42
C THR A 23 -3.61 -23.50 -18.28
N GLU A 24 -4.61 -22.80 -18.82
CA GLU A 24 -5.57 -23.36 -19.79
C GLU A 24 -5.18 -23.02 -21.24
N THR A 25 -4.40 -23.90 -21.86
CA THR A 25 -3.69 -23.71 -23.14
C THR A 25 -4.57 -23.62 -24.40
N ARG A 26 -5.90 -23.53 -24.27
CA ARG A 26 -6.85 -23.48 -25.41
C ARG A 26 -7.56 -22.15 -25.59
N GLU A 27 -7.43 -21.21 -24.65
CA GLU A 27 -7.96 -19.86 -24.83
C GLU A 27 -6.96 -19.04 -25.67
N THR A 28 -7.48 -18.12 -26.49
CA THR A 28 -6.68 -17.14 -27.23
C THR A 28 -6.96 -15.74 -26.69
N PRO A 29 -6.00 -14.81 -26.79
CA PRO A 29 -6.24 -13.41 -26.48
C PRO A 29 -7.47 -12.88 -27.24
N LYS A 30 -8.27 -12.05 -26.57
CA LYS A 30 -9.51 -11.47 -27.10
C LYS A 30 -9.35 -9.97 -27.22
N GLN A 31 -9.81 -9.45 -28.35
CA GLN A 31 -9.95 -8.00 -28.55
C GLN A 31 -11.18 -7.52 -27.76
N ILE A 32 -11.00 -6.54 -26.89
CA ILE A 32 -12.05 -5.89 -26.11
C ILE A 32 -12.04 -4.40 -26.47
N GLY A 33 -13.09 -3.88 -27.11
CA GLY A 33 -13.05 -2.52 -27.64
C GLY A 33 -11.97 -2.32 -28.72
N GLU A 34 -11.54 -1.07 -28.94
CA GLU A 34 -10.61 -0.73 -30.03
C GLU A 34 -9.13 -0.93 -29.67
N ASP A 35 -8.75 -0.83 -28.39
CA ASP A 35 -7.36 -0.68 -27.97
C ASP A 35 -6.91 -1.66 -26.89
N PHE A 36 -7.66 -2.74 -26.63
CA PHE A 36 -7.31 -3.77 -25.64
C PHE A 36 -7.29 -5.15 -26.29
N LEU A 37 -6.15 -5.83 -26.21
CA LEU A 37 -5.97 -7.20 -26.65
C LEU A 37 -5.36 -8.00 -25.51
N GLY A 38 -6.05 -9.04 -25.03
CA GLY A 38 -5.49 -9.80 -23.92
C GLY A 38 -6.26 -11.03 -23.53
N TYR A 39 -5.74 -11.80 -22.59
CA TYR A 39 -6.44 -12.98 -22.09
C TYR A 39 -7.59 -12.62 -21.19
N VAL A 40 -8.68 -13.38 -21.31
CA VAL A 40 -9.87 -13.25 -20.46
C VAL A 40 -9.92 -14.42 -19.50
N LEU A 41 -9.65 -14.15 -18.23
CA LEU A 41 -9.77 -15.11 -17.14
C LEU A 41 -11.25 -15.16 -16.73
N ASN A 42 -11.95 -16.28 -16.93
CA ASN A 42 -13.40 -16.36 -16.77
C ASN A 42 -13.87 -17.28 -15.64
N ARG A 43 -13.19 -18.42 -15.37
CA ARG A 43 -13.50 -19.38 -14.30
C ARG A 43 -12.26 -20.21 -13.92
N GLY A 44 -12.23 -20.74 -12.70
CA GLY A 44 -11.30 -21.82 -12.32
C GLY A 44 -9.82 -21.42 -12.17
N GLN A 45 -8.92 -22.40 -12.35
CA GLN A 45 -7.46 -22.29 -12.16
C GLN A 45 -6.74 -21.50 -13.28
N MET A 46 -7.47 -20.72 -14.09
CA MET A 46 -6.84 -19.88 -15.11
C MET A 46 -5.88 -18.89 -14.43
N THR A 47 -4.60 -19.07 -14.74
CA THR A 47 -3.49 -18.36 -14.14
C THR A 47 -2.60 -17.87 -15.25
N LEU A 48 -2.40 -16.55 -15.32
CA LEU A 48 -1.29 -15.98 -16.09
C LEU A 48 -0.07 -16.00 -15.19
N TYR A 49 0.99 -16.69 -15.59
CA TYR A 49 2.21 -16.72 -14.80
C TYR A 49 3.47 -16.59 -15.64
N GLU A 50 4.52 -16.08 -15.00
CA GLU A 50 5.85 -15.95 -15.55
C GLU A 50 6.90 -16.14 -14.45
N SER A 51 8.06 -16.69 -14.81
CA SER A 51 9.23 -16.75 -13.93
C SER A 51 10.12 -15.55 -14.17
N ILE A 52 10.27 -14.69 -13.17
CA ILE A 52 10.96 -13.41 -13.30
C ILE A 52 12.17 -13.38 -12.38
N GLU A 53 13.32 -12.98 -12.92
CA GLU A 53 14.55 -12.80 -12.16
C GLU A 53 14.60 -11.40 -11.55
N PHE A 54 14.51 -11.32 -10.23
CA PHE A 54 14.61 -10.05 -9.50
C PHE A 54 16.05 -9.82 -9.03
N PRO A 55 16.73 -8.75 -9.47
CA PRO A 55 18.17 -8.57 -9.17
C PRO A 55 18.44 -8.28 -7.70
N HIS A 56 17.45 -7.74 -6.98
CA HIS A 56 17.58 -7.26 -5.61
C HIS A 56 16.33 -7.49 -4.76
N ASP A 57 16.52 -7.58 -3.45
CA ASP A 57 15.41 -7.51 -2.48
C ASP A 57 14.85 -6.09 -2.46
N GLY A 58 13.52 -5.93 -2.58
CA GLY A 58 12.92 -4.60 -2.48
C GLY A 58 11.42 -4.56 -2.74
N ILE A 59 10.86 -3.36 -2.72
CA ILE A 59 9.45 -3.14 -3.08
C ILE A 59 9.37 -2.99 -4.60
N TYR A 60 8.50 -3.76 -5.26
CA TYR A 60 8.24 -3.65 -6.69
C TYR A 60 6.78 -3.23 -6.91
N GLU A 61 6.55 -2.39 -7.91
CA GLU A 61 5.23 -2.01 -8.38
C GLU A 61 4.82 -2.90 -9.54
N PHE A 62 3.70 -3.57 -9.39
CA PHE A 62 3.06 -4.40 -10.40
C PHE A 62 1.85 -3.62 -10.91
N THR A 63 1.96 -3.05 -12.11
CA THR A 63 0.87 -2.36 -12.78
C THR A 63 0.26 -3.30 -13.81
N VAL A 64 -1.03 -3.56 -13.71
CA VAL A 64 -1.78 -4.38 -14.68
C VAL A 64 -2.78 -3.49 -15.41
N ARG A 65 -2.87 -3.66 -16.74
CA ARG A 65 -3.98 -3.16 -17.52
C ARG A 65 -5.05 -4.25 -17.60
N ALA A 66 -6.20 -3.98 -16.99
CA ALA A 66 -7.26 -4.96 -16.89
C ALA A 66 -8.65 -4.32 -17.05
N VAL A 67 -9.62 -5.13 -17.44
CA VAL A 67 -11.00 -4.71 -17.70
C VAL A 67 -11.96 -5.75 -17.18
N SER A 68 -13.13 -5.33 -16.71
CA SER A 68 -14.21 -6.28 -16.48
C SER A 68 -14.95 -6.57 -17.78
N THR A 69 -15.25 -7.84 -18.06
CA THR A 69 -16.08 -8.18 -19.22
C THR A 69 -17.57 -8.18 -18.92
N GLU A 70 -17.96 -8.24 -17.65
CA GLU A 70 -19.38 -8.30 -17.24
C GLU A 70 -19.52 -7.95 -15.75
N GLY A 71 -19.86 -6.72 -15.36
CA GLY A 71 -20.05 -6.34 -13.94
C GLY A 71 -18.79 -6.48 -13.06
N PRO A 72 -18.88 -6.58 -11.72
CA PRO A 72 -17.69 -6.58 -10.86
C PRO A 72 -16.83 -7.83 -10.96
N THR A 73 -15.53 -7.64 -11.10
CA THR A 73 -14.52 -8.69 -11.04
C THR A 73 -13.25 -8.22 -10.33
N GLY A 74 -12.19 -9.03 -10.38
CA GLY A 74 -10.89 -8.69 -9.86
C GLY A 74 -9.82 -9.68 -10.30
N THR A 75 -8.58 -9.29 -10.06
CA THR A 75 -7.41 -10.17 -10.25
C THR A 75 -6.53 -10.13 -9.01
N ARG A 76 -5.91 -11.26 -8.69
CA ARG A 76 -5.07 -11.45 -7.51
C ARG A 76 -3.64 -11.70 -7.94
N LEU A 77 -2.71 -10.92 -7.39
CA LEU A 77 -1.28 -11.16 -7.54
C LEU A 77 -0.80 -12.20 -6.53
N ARG A 78 -0.10 -13.22 -7.03
CA ARG A 78 0.65 -14.20 -6.22
C ARG A 78 2.12 -14.17 -6.62
N ILE A 79 3.00 -14.31 -5.63
CA ILE A 79 4.44 -14.51 -5.84
C ILE A 79 4.86 -15.76 -5.07
N ASN A 80 5.38 -16.77 -5.79
CA ASN A 80 5.64 -18.12 -5.29
C ASN A 80 4.43 -18.66 -4.50
N ASP A 81 3.27 -18.62 -5.13
CA ASP A 81 1.98 -19.00 -4.56
C ASP A 81 1.52 -18.21 -3.32
N GLN A 82 2.26 -17.20 -2.85
CA GLN A 82 1.79 -16.34 -1.78
C GLN A 82 0.99 -15.16 -2.32
N VAL A 83 -0.23 -14.97 -1.82
CA VAL A 83 -1.05 -13.79 -2.15
C VAL A 83 -0.34 -12.51 -1.71
N LYS A 84 -0.12 -11.59 -2.65
CA LYS A 84 0.52 -10.29 -2.40
C LYS A 84 -0.45 -9.11 -2.47
N GLY A 85 -1.58 -9.27 -3.15
CA GLY A 85 -2.62 -8.25 -3.20
C GLY A 85 -3.74 -8.62 -4.15
N ASP A 86 -4.87 -7.95 -3.97
CA ASP A 86 -6.06 -8.07 -4.80
C ASP A 86 -6.34 -6.75 -5.51
N ILE A 87 -6.77 -6.84 -6.75
CA ILE A 87 -7.22 -5.74 -7.57
C ILE A 87 -8.70 -5.96 -7.83
N GLU A 88 -9.51 -4.97 -7.50
CA GLU A 88 -10.94 -4.97 -7.77
C GLU A 88 -11.21 -4.11 -9.00
N ILE A 89 -11.99 -4.65 -9.93
CA ILE A 89 -12.26 -4.07 -11.24
C ILE A 89 -13.77 -3.99 -11.39
N TYR A 90 -14.28 -2.77 -11.41
CA TYR A 90 -15.71 -2.50 -11.43
C TYR A 90 -16.21 -2.03 -12.79
N ASP A 91 -15.31 -1.46 -13.58
CA ASP A 91 -15.62 -0.79 -14.82
C ASP A 91 -15.41 -1.75 -16.01
N GLU A 92 -16.28 -1.62 -17.02
CA GLU A 92 -16.20 -2.34 -18.29
C GLU A 92 -15.27 -1.65 -19.29
N GLU A 93 -14.60 -0.56 -18.87
CA GLU A 93 -13.53 0.11 -19.60
C GLU A 93 -12.16 -0.33 -19.08
N PRO A 94 -11.16 -0.52 -19.96
CA PRO A 94 -9.81 -0.87 -19.55
C PRO A 94 -9.19 0.13 -18.58
N GLY A 95 -8.74 -0.38 -17.45
CA GLY A 95 -8.09 0.41 -16.41
C GLY A 95 -6.70 -0.07 -16.04
N LEU A 96 -5.87 0.85 -15.55
CA LEU A 96 -4.61 0.52 -14.88
C LEU A 96 -4.78 0.37 -13.38
N TYR A 97 -4.19 -0.67 -12.82
CA TYR A 97 -4.25 -0.99 -11.40
C TYR A 97 -2.86 -1.38 -10.90
N THR A 98 -2.44 -0.86 -9.74
CA THR A 98 -1.08 -1.08 -9.22
C THR A 98 -1.09 -1.72 -7.84
N ILE A 99 -0.33 -2.81 -7.68
CA ILE A 99 0.03 -3.38 -6.38
C ILE A 99 1.52 -3.11 -6.12
N SER A 100 1.85 -2.57 -4.95
CA SER A 100 3.23 -2.45 -4.49
C SER A 100 3.49 -3.49 -3.39
N THR A 101 4.47 -4.38 -3.58
CA THR A 101 4.79 -5.42 -2.59
C THR A 101 6.29 -5.67 -2.51
N PHE A 102 6.76 -6.17 -1.37
CA PHE A 102 8.11 -6.67 -1.24
C PHE A 102 8.30 -7.96 -2.04
N VAL A 103 9.42 -8.04 -2.76
CA VAL A 103 9.86 -9.19 -3.53
C VAL A 103 11.31 -9.47 -3.17
N SER A 104 11.62 -10.75 -2.94
CA SER A 104 12.97 -11.19 -2.68
C SER A 104 13.78 -11.31 -3.97
N LYS A 105 15.10 -11.09 -3.87
CA LYS A 105 16.07 -11.34 -4.93
C LYS A 105 15.98 -12.79 -5.41
N GLY A 106 16.24 -12.98 -6.70
CA GLY A 106 16.32 -14.27 -7.37
C GLY A 106 15.10 -14.53 -8.26
N SER A 107 15.02 -15.75 -8.78
CA SER A 107 13.89 -16.20 -9.58
C SER A 107 12.64 -16.31 -8.71
N GLN A 108 11.58 -15.61 -9.10
CA GLN A 108 10.27 -15.64 -8.46
C GLN A 108 9.20 -15.97 -9.49
N GLN A 109 8.28 -16.87 -9.14
CA GLN A 109 7.11 -17.14 -9.96
C GLN A 109 6.04 -16.09 -9.66
N VAL A 110 5.71 -15.27 -10.65
CA VAL A 110 4.67 -14.25 -10.57
C VAL A 110 3.43 -14.78 -11.26
N ALA A 111 2.30 -14.82 -10.55
CA ALA A 111 1.05 -15.38 -11.04
C ALA A 111 -0.12 -14.42 -10.79
N TRP A 112 -1.06 -14.41 -11.73
CA TRP A 112 -2.28 -13.63 -11.69
C TRP A 112 -3.49 -14.53 -11.91
N ASN A 113 -4.41 -14.49 -10.96
CA ASN A 113 -5.63 -15.30 -10.95
C ASN A 113 -6.86 -14.42 -10.90
N ILE A 114 -7.97 -14.90 -11.47
CA ILE A 114 -9.27 -14.29 -11.23
C ILE A 114 -9.58 -14.31 -9.72
N GLN A 115 -10.07 -13.18 -9.22
CA GLN A 115 -10.47 -13.02 -7.84
C GLN A 115 -11.89 -12.51 -7.78
N VAL A 116 -12.70 -13.09 -6.89
CA VAL A 116 -14.04 -12.57 -6.61
C VAL A 116 -13.89 -11.25 -5.86
N PRO A 117 -14.39 -10.12 -6.38
CA PRO A 117 -14.49 -8.91 -5.57
C PRO A 117 -15.43 -9.19 -4.40
N GLU A 118 -15.09 -8.71 -3.20
CA GLU A 118 -15.86 -9.01 -1.99
C GLU A 118 -17.25 -8.32 -1.96
N VAL A 119 -17.63 -7.58 -3.03
CA VAL A 119 -18.69 -6.57 -2.96
C VAL A 119 -19.54 -6.40 -4.23
N LYS A 120 -20.82 -6.06 -4.02
CA LYS A 120 -21.83 -5.71 -5.04
C LYS A 120 -21.63 -4.27 -5.53
N TYR A 121 -21.31 -4.10 -6.80
CA TYR A 121 -21.35 -2.82 -7.51
C TYR A 121 -22.72 -2.66 -8.18
N THR A 122 -23.24 -1.43 -8.22
CA THR A 122 -24.39 -1.10 -9.07
C THR A 122 -23.87 -0.13 -10.13
N PRO A 123 -23.64 -0.56 -11.38
CA PRO A 123 -23.28 0.37 -12.44
C PRO A 123 -24.41 1.39 -12.62
N ARG A 124 -24.05 2.58 -13.13
CA ARG A 124 -25.01 3.65 -13.41
C ARG A 124 -26.06 3.14 -14.40
N SER A 125 -27.29 2.91 -13.94
CA SER A 125 -28.43 2.81 -14.86
C SER A 125 -28.51 4.13 -15.65
N GLU A 126 -28.74 4.06 -16.95
CA GLU A 126 -28.84 5.23 -17.84
C GLU A 126 -29.76 6.35 -17.30
N GLU A 127 -30.70 6.03 -16.41
CA GLU A 127 -31.66 6.98 -15.81
C GLU A 127 -31.14 7.82 -14.62
N ALA A 128 -29.91 7.65 -14.11
CA ALA A 128 -29.42 8.39 -12.92
C ALA A 128 -28.41 9.51 -13.25
N ALA A 129 -28.61 10.23 -14.34
CA ALA A 129 -27.71 11.29 -14.82
C ALA A 129 -27.81 12.64 -14.10
N THR A 130 -27.87 12.66 -12.77
CA THR A 130 -27.56 13.88 -12.01
C THR A 130 -26.15 13.77 -11.44
N PRO A 131 -25.12 14.33 -12.09
CA PRO A 131 -23.87 14.58 -11.39
C PRO A 131 -24.21 15.40 -10.13
N TYR A 132 -23.58 15.12 -8.99
CA TYR A 132 -23.80 15.82 -7.72
C TYR A 132 -24.97 15.36 -6.82
N LYS A 133 -25.64 14.23 -7.05
CA LYS A 133 -26.75 13.78 -6.17
C LYS A 133 -26.37 13.72 -4.67
N ASP A 134 -25.14 13.30 -4.37
CA ASP A 134 -24.61 13.16 -3.01
C ASP A 134 -23.70 14.34 -2.59
N LEU A 135 -23.68 15.42 -3.37
CA LEU A 135 -22.80 16.58 -3.18
C LEU A 135 -23.62 17.84 -2.83
N PRO A 136 -22.99 18.86 -2.21
CA PRO A 136 -23.65 20.13 -1.92
C PRO A 136 -24.24 20.79 -3.18
N VAL A 137 -25.32 21.55 -3.04
CA VAL A 137 -25.99 22.26 -4.16
C VAL A 137 -25.03 23.18 -4.94
N ASN A 138 -24.01 23.72 -4.28
CA ASN A 138 -22.97 24.58 -4.87
C ASN A 138 -21.69 23.82 -5.27
N ALA A 139 -21.72 22.48 -5.37
CA ALA A 139 -20.54 21.66 -5.62
C ALA A 139 -19.76 22.09 -6.88
N GLY A 140 -20.45 22.41 -7.98
CA GLY A 140 -19.80 22.85 -9.22
C GLY A 140 -18.90 24.08 -9.03
N LEU A 141 -19.32 25.06 -8.24
CA LEU A 141 -18.52 26.26 -7.95
C LEU A 141 -17.32 25.93 -7.05
N LEU A 142 -17.54 25.13 -5.99
CA LEU A 142 -16.48 24.72 -5.08
C LEU A 142 -15.40 23.90 -5.79
N ILE A 143 -15.81 23.04 -6.71
CA ILE A 143 -14.89 22.25 -7.55
C ILE A 143 -14.09 23.19 -8.46
N GLN A 144 -14.72 24.14 -9.16
CA GLN A 144 -14.02 25.08 -10.02
C GLN A 144 -12.99 25.93 -9.25
N GLU A 145 -13.37 26.44 -8.08
CA GLU A 145 -12.46 27.17 -7.19
C GLU A 145 -11.30 26.29 -6.74
N GLY A 146 -11.59 25.07 -6.28
CA GLY A 146 -10.59 24.09 -5.87
C GLY A 146 -9.60 23.76 -6.98
N VAL A 147 -10.08 23.46 -8.19
CA VAL A 147 -9.25 23.18 -9.37
C VAL A 147 -8.33 24.35 -9.69
N SER A 148 -8.85 25.59 -9.67
CA SER A 148 -8.04 26.78 -9.97
C SER A 148 -6.86 26.98 -9.02
N LYS A 149 -7.02 26.54 -7.76
CA LYS A 149 -6.03 26.73 -6.69
C LYS A 149 -5.06 25.54 -6.59
N ASN A 150 -5.59 24.33 -6.67
CA ASN A 150 -4.91 23.11 -6.24
C ASN A 150 -4.41 22.26 -7.42
N ALA A 151 -4.86 22.50 -8.66
CA ALA A 151 -4.40 21.71 -9.80
C ALA A 151 -2.89 21.85 -9.99
N PRO A 152 -2.14 20.74 -10.06
CA PRO A 152 -0.74 20.78 -10.49
C PRO A 152 -0.61 21.47 -11.85
N ARG A 153 0.54 22.11 -12.08
CA ARG A 153 0.78 22.84 -13.32
C ARG A 153 2.25 22.89 -13.67
N TYR A 154 2.54 23.10 -14.94
CA TYR A 154 3.87 23.41 -15.42
C TYR A 154 4.29 24.84 -14.99
N PRO A 155 5.57 25.11 -14.65
CA PRO A 155 6.03 26.44 -14.25
C PRO A 155 5.88 27.50 -15.36
N ASP A 156 5.29 28.65 -15.03
CA ASP A 156 4.93 29.72 -16.00
C ASP A 156 6.13 30.47 -16.62
N ASN A 157 7.36 30.23 -16.14
CA ASN A 157 8.52 31.10 -16.32
C ASN A 157 9.73 30.46 -17.03
N THR A 158 9.52 29.41 -17.84
CA THR A 158 10.56 28.89 -18.75
C THR A 158 10.31 29.36 -20.18
N HIS A 159 11.35 29.90 -20.83
CA HIS A 159 11.35 30.21 -22.27
C HIS A 159 11.26 28.93 -23.12
N SER A 160 10.09 28.30 -23.15
CA SER A 160 9.82 27.15 -23.99
C SER A 160 9.43 27.64 -25.39
N GLY A 161 10.10 27.13 -26.42
CA GLY A 161 9.75 27.45 -27.81
C GLY A 161 8.30 27.09 -28.16
N LYS A 162 7.76 27.66 -29.24
CA LYS A 162 6.37 27.47 -29.68
C LYS A 162 5.93 26.00 -29.76
N ALA A 163 6.85 25.08 -30.10
CA ALA A 163 6.59 23.64 -30.19
C ALA A 163 6.25 22.95 -28.85
N ALA A 164 6.72 23.50 -27.72
CA ALA A 164 6.47 22.98 -26.37
C ALA A 164 5.21 23.58 -25.72
N SER A 165 4.79 24.79 -26.14
CA SER A 165 3.61 25.49 -25.61
C SER A 165 2.32 24.66 -25.68
N ASP A 166 2.08 23.98 -26.79
CA ASP A 166 0.87 23.17 -26.98
C ASP A 166 0.91 21.91 -26.09
N SER A 167 2.09 21.30 -25.91
CA SER A 167 2.24 20.15 -24.99
C SER A 167 2.12 20.57 -23.53
N ILE A 168 2.61 21.75 -23.16
CA ILE A 168 2.44 22.32 -21.82
C ILE A 168 0.94 22.58 -21.54
N SER A 169 0.22 23.13 -22.53
CA SER A 169 -1.22 23.38 -22.40
C SER A 169 -1.98 22.08 -22.17
N ARG A 170 -1.71 21.03 -22.97
CA ARG A 170 -2.30 19.69 -22.80
C ARG A 170 -1.96 19.06 -21.45
N LEU A 171 -0.74 19.22 -20.96
CA LEU A 171 -0.35 18.75 -19.63
C LEU A 171 -1.15 19.46 -18.52
N ASN A 172 -1.29 20.78 -18.60
CA ASN A 172 -2.06 21.56 -17.63
C ASN A 172 -3.55 21.21 -17.67
N GLU A 173 -4.12 20.99 -18.86
CA GLU A 173 -5.50 20.52 -19.01
C GLU A 173 -5.71 19.14 -18.40
N ALA A 174 -4.78 18.20 -18.64
CA ALA A 174 -4.82 16.87 -18.03
C ALA A 174 -4.75 16.95 -16.50
N TYR A 175 -3.88 17.81 -15.95
CA TYR A 175 -3.82 18.03 -14.50
C TYR A 175 -5.12 18.60 -13.93
N ARG A 176 -5.74 19.58 -14.62
CA ARG A 176 -7.03 20.15 -14.18
C ARG A 176 -8.14 19.11 -14.21
N SER A 177 -8.19 18.28 -15.25
CA SER A 177 -9.16 17.20 -15.39
C SER A 177 -9.05 16.15 -14.27
N VAL A 178 -7.82 15.81 -13.86
CA VAL A 178 -7.60 14.96 -12.69
C VAL A 178 -8.00 15.70 -11.40
N GLN A 179 -7.68 16.98 -11.28
CA GLN A 179 -7.98 17.77 -10.08
C GLN A 179 -9.48 17.89 -9.81
N GLU A 180 -10.32 17.95 -10.84
CA GLU A 180 -11.79 17.95 -10.67
C GLU A 180 -12.26 16.77 -9.80
N LEU A 181 -11.74 15.57 -10.07
CA LEU A 181 -12.08 14.36 -9.32
C LEU A 181 -11.56 14.40 -7.88
N TYR A 182 -10.39 14.99 -7.64
CA TYR A 182 -9.88 15.23 -6.29
C TYR A 182 -10.78 16.18 -5.51
N GLU A 183 -11.28 17.25 -6.13
CA GLU A 183 -12.21 18.18 -5.47
C GLU A 183 -13.58 17.54 -5.23
N GLU A 184 -14.06 16.66 -6.13
CA GLU A 184 -15.26 15.86 -5.89
C GLU A 184 -15.09 14.92 -4.69
N LEU A 185 -13.98 14.18 -4.62
CA LEU A 185 -13.65 13.34 -3.46
C LEU A 185 -13.55 14.14 -2.16
N ARG A 186 -12.97 15.34 -2.23
CA ARG A 186 -12.86 16.23 -1.07
C ARG A 186 -14.24 16.62 -0.53
N LEU A 187 -15.19 16.91 -1.42
CA LEU A 187 -16.54 17.28 -1.02
C LEU A 187 -17.35 16.08 -0.49
N LEU A 188 -17.17 14.89 -1.06
CA LEU A 188 -17.79 13.65 -0.55
C LEU A 188 -17.25 13.26 0.83
N GLY A 189 -15.93 13.34 1.01
CA GLY A 189 -15.24 12.87 2.22
C GLY A 189 -15.46 11.38 2.50
N ASN A 190 -15.08 10.93 3.69
CA ASN A 190 -15.12 9.50 4.05
C ASN A 190 -16.49 8.96 4.50
N LYS A 191 -17.48 9.84 4.61
CA LYS A 191 -18.88 9.50 4.91
C LYS A 191 -19.78 9.53 3.67
N GLY A 192 -19.22 9.93 2.52
CA GLY A 192 -19.93 9.90 1.25
C GLY A 192 -20.25 8.48 0.82
N ASN A 193 -21.03 8.36 -0.26
CA ASN A 193 -21.41 7.09 -0.84
C ASN A 193 -20.15 6.25 -1.19
N PRO A 194 -19.96 5.06 -0.57
CA PRO A 194 -18.78 4.23 -0.81
C PRO A 194 -18.58 3.86 -2.28
N THR A 195 -19.66 3.70 -3.04
CA THR A 195 -19.61 3.39 -4.48
C THR A 195 -19.03 4.53 -5.29
N GLU A 196 -19.48 5.76 -5.04
CA GLU A 196 -18.94 6.94 -5.71
C GLU A 196 -17.48 7.22 -5.32
N ILE A 197 -17.13 6.98 -4.06
CA ILE A 197 -15.76 7.17 -3.57
C ILE A 197 -14.78 6.20 -4.26
N VAL A 198 -15.14 4.91 -4.37
CA VAL A 198 -14.30 3.93 -5.06
C VAL A 198 -14.21 4.22 -6.56
N ARG A 199 -15.33 4.56 -7.19
CA ARG A 199 -15.36 4.97 -8.60
C ARG A 199 -14.44 6.16 -8.87
N LEU A 200 -14.54 7.23 -8.09
CA LEU A 200 -13.69 8.41 -8.26
C LEU A 200 -12.19 8.10 -8.05
N LYS A 201 -11.84 7.18 -7.14
CA LYS A 201 -10.44 6.73 -7.00
C LYS A 201 -9.94 6.01 -8.25
N ASN A 202 -10.78 5.19 -8.87
CA ASN A 202 -10.47 4.54 -10.14
C ASN A 202 -10.34 5.57 -11.28
N ASP A 203 -11.28 6.50 -11.39
CA ASP A 203 -11.25 7.57 -12.40
C ASP A 203 -9.99 8.44 -12.28
N ILE A 204 -9.56 8.77 -11.06
CA ILE A 204 -8.30 9.51 -10.83
C ILE A 204 -7.12 8.75 -11.40
N THR A 205 -7.10 7.43 -11.19
CA THR A 205 -6.04 6.56 -11.69
C THR A 205 -6.06 6.52 -13.22
N GLN A 206 -7.24 6.43 -13.84
CA GLN A 206 -7.38 6.47 -15.30
C GLN A 206 -6.99 7.82 -15.90
N ARG A 207 -7.47 8.94 -15.34
CA ARG A 207 -7.15 10.27 -15.86
C ARG A 207 -5.67 10.62 -15.67
N MET A 208 -4.97 10.00 -14.72
CA MET A 208 -3.51 10.15 -14.57
C MET A 208 -2.72 9.60 -15.78
N ILE A 209 -3.31 8.70 -16.57
CA ILE A 209 -2.68 8.21 -17.81
C ILE A 209 -2.50 9.34 -18.80
N ALA A 210 -3.50 10.20 -18.97
CA ALA A 210 -3.43 11.37 -19.85
C ALA A 210 -2.34 12.35 -19.38
N VAL A 211 -2.17 12.51 -18.06
CA VAL A 211 -1.09 13.30 -17.47
C VAL A 211 0.27 12.70 -17.82
N ASN A 212 0.46 11.40 -17.61
CA ASN A 212 1.73 10.72 -17.89
C ASN A 212 2.08 10.74 -19.38
N LYS A 213 1.08 10.53 -20.25
CA LYS A 213 1.23 10.67 -21.70
C LYS A 213 1.64 12.10 -22.08
N ALA A 214 1.00 13.12 -21.51
CA ALA A 214 1.35 14.51 -21.77
C ALA A 214 2.78 14.86 -21.31
N LYS A 215 3.24 14.31 -20.18
CA LYS A 215 4.65 14.44 -19.73
C LYS A 215 5.62 13.77 -20.71
N ALA A 216 5.32 12.55 -21.16
CA ALA A 216 6.15 11.83 -22.12
C ALA A 216 6.25 12.54 -23.47
N GLU A 217 5.16 13.18 -23.94
CA GLU A 217 5.17 14.02 -25.14
C GLU A 217 5.92 15.35 -24.95
N LEU A 218 5.95 15.88 -23.73
CA LEU A 218 6.59 17.17 -23.41
C LEU A 218 8.10 17.04 -23.24
N ALA A 219 8.57 15.99 -22.56
CA ALA A 219 9.99 15.77 -22.25
C ALA A 219 10.95 15.95 -23.44
N PRO A 220 10.76 15.26 -24.59
CA PRO A 220 11.67 15.42 -25.73
C PRO A 220 11.61 16.82 -26.37
N LYS A 221 10.49 17.55 -26.22
CA LYS A 221 10.34 18.91 -26.76
C LYS A 221 11.07 19.97 -25.93
N LEU A 222 11.45 19.61 -24.70
CA LEU A 222 12.24 20.45 -23.81
C LEU A 222 13.71 20.03 -23.79
N ASP A 223 14.10 19.00 -24.53
CA ASP A 223 15.41 18.34 -24.45
C ASP A 223 15.74 17.85 -23.02
N PHE A 224 14.73 17.44 -22.27
CA PHE A 224 14.89 16.85 -20.93
C PHE A 224 14.65 15.33 -20.97
N PRO A 225 15.45 14.53 -20.23
CA PRO A 225 15.05 13.17 -19.88
C PRO A 225 13.71 13.19 -19.12
N LEU A 226 12.80 12.27 -19.44
CA LEU A 226 11.46 12.22 -18.82
C LEU A 226 11.52 12.21 -17.29
N MET A 227 12.46 11.45 -16.72
CA MET A 227 12.67 11.35 -15.28
C MET A 227 13.04 12.71 -14.64
N GLU A 228 13.85 13.53 -15.32
CA GLU A 228 14.23 14.86 -14.81
C GLU A 228 13.06 15.84 -14.89
N LEU A 229 12.27 15.78 -15.96
CA LEU A 229 11.03 16.56 -16.09
C LEU A 229 10.04 16.21 -14.97
N GLU A 230 9.84 14.92 -14.71
CA GLU A 230 8.96 14.44 -13.64
C GLU A 230 9.42 14.92 -12.26
N GLN A 231 10.71 14.83 -11.97
CA GLN A 231 11.27 15.30 -10.71
C GLN A 231 11.05 16.81 -10.54
N SER A 232 11.36 17.61 -11.57
CA SER A 232 11.15 19.06 -11.57
C SER A 232 9.68 19.44 -11.36
N LEU A 233 8.76 18.75 -12.04
CA LEU A 233 7.32 18.96 -11.88
C LEU A 233 6.82 18.59 -10.48
N ASN A 234 7.34 17.50 -9.91
CA ASN A 234 6.99 17.07 -8.56
C ASN A 234 7.49 18.09 -7.52
N ASP A 235 8.72 18.58 -7.67
CA ASP A 235 9.30 19.58 -6.76
C ASP A 235 8.53 20.90 -6.83
N PHE A 236 8.20 21.37 -8.04
CA PHE A 236 7.39 22.58 -8.22
C PHE A 236 5.96 22.45 -7.68
N ASN A 237 5.36 21.26 -7.79
CA ASN A 237 3.99 21.00 -7.36
C ASN A 237 3.87 20.33 -5.99
N GLN A 238 4.96 20.26 -5.21
CA GLN A 238 5.03 19.47 -3.98
C GLN A 238 3.84 19.72 -3.03
N ALA A 239 3.45 20.98 -2.82
CA ALA A 239 2.34 21.33 -1.94
C ALA A 239 0.98 20.85 -2.46
N ARG A 240 0.76 20.89 -3.78
CA ARG A 240 -0.48 20.45 -4.44
C ARG A 240 -0.60 18.93 -4.43
N LEU A 241 0.50 18.25 -4.71
CA LEU A 241 0.57 16.79 -4.66
C LEU A 241 0.36 16.28 -3.22
N ALA A 242 0.95 16.96 -2.23
CA ALA A 242 0.73 16.63 -0.82
C ALA A 242 -0.73 16.86 -0.38
N ASP A 243 -1.41 17.85 -0.94
CA ASP A 243 -2.83 18.10 -0.70
C ASP A 243 -3.71 17.00 -1.31
N ASN A 244 -3.45 16.61 -2.56
CA ASN A 244 -4.13 15.49 -3.23
C ASN A 244 -3.93 14.17 -2.46
N ALA A 245 -2.72 13.92 -1.94
CA ALA A 245 -2.44 12.75 -1.11
C ALA A 245 -3.28 12.72 0.18
N LYS A 246 -3.52 13.88 0.82
CA LYS A 246 -4.40 13.96 2.00
C LYS A 246 -5.85 13.63 1.68
N ILE A 247 -6.35 14.02 0.51
CA ILE A 247 -7.71 13.69 0.05
C ILE A 247 -7.84 12.18 -0.08
N LEU A 248 -6.90 11.51 -0.75
CA LEU A 248 -6.92 10.05 -0.88
C LEU A 248 -6.80 9.34 0.46
N ALA A 249 -5.89 9.80 1.33
CA ALA A 249 -5.72 9.23 2.67
C ALA A 249 -7.00 9.33 3.51
N ALA A 250 -7.74 10.43 3.40
CA ALA A 250 -9.01 10.60 4.12
C ALA A 250 -10.04 9.53 3.73
N VAL A 251 -10.05 9.08 2.47
CA VAL A 251 -11.00 8.08 1.96
C VAL A 251 -10.39 6.69 1.77
N ALA A 252 -9.12 6.48 2.14
CA ALA A 252 -8.41 5.21 1.91
C ALA A 252 -9.07 4.02 2.61
N GLY A 253 -9.66 4.25 3.79
CA GLY A 253 -10.36 3.23 4.57
C GLY A 253 -11.82 2.98 4.14
N VAL A 254 -12.34 3.73 3.17
CA VAL A 254 -13.69 3.51 2.65
C VAL A 254 -13.65 2.27 1.77
N LYS A 255 -14.32 1.22 2.25
CA LYS A 255 -14.56 -0.01 1.51
C LYS A 255 -16.02 -0.04 1.11
N LEU A 256 -16.30 -0.63 -0.05
CA LEU A 256 -17.67 -0.99 -0.37
C LEU A 256 -18.19 -2.01 0.68
N PRO A 257 -19.50 -2.03 0.98
CA PRO A 257 -20.06 -2.94 1.98
C PRO A 257 -19.86 -4.41 1.58
N THR A 258 -19.08 -5.16 2.35
CA THR A 258 -18.77 -6.57 2.09
C THR A 258 -19.91 -7.50 2.51
N ASN A 259 -19.98 -8.67 1.86
CA ASN A 259 -20.96 -9.76 1.95
C ASN A 259 -22.20 -9.64 1.05
N ASP A 260 -22.05 -10.13 -0.18
CA ASP A 260 -23.13 -10.86 -0.84
C ASP A 260 -22.56 -12.16 -1.43
N SER A 261 -22.74 -13.28 -0.72
CA SER A 261 -22.31 -14.61 -1.14
C SER A 261 -23.01 -15.13 -2.41
N SER A 262 -23.93 -14.34 -2.99
CA SER A 262 -24.54 -14.64 -4.29
C SER A 262 -23.72 -14.12 -5.48
N LEU A 263 -22.70 -13.29 -5.25
CA LEU A 263 -21.81 -12.79 -6.32
C LEU A 263 -20.87 -13.90 -6.80
N ARG A 264 -20.86 -14.13 -8.11
CA ARG A 264 -19.89 -15.00 -8.78
C ARG A 264 -18.84 -14.11 -9.45
N PRO A 265 -17.55 -14.48 -9.44
CA PRO A 265 -16.54 -13.74 -10.17
C PRO A 265 -16.92 -13.76 -11.65
N GLN A 266 -16.98 -12.57 -12.24
CA GLN A 266 -17.17 -12.40 -13.67
C GLN A 266 -15.82 -12.37 -14.36
N SER A 267 -15.77 -12.48 -15.69
CA SER A 267 -14.48 -12.57 -16.36
C SER A 267 -13.69 -11.25 -16.28
N VAL A 268 -12.38 -11.37 -16.07
CA VAL A 268 -11.43 -10.27 -16.12
C VAL A 268 -10.56 -10.41 -17.36
N GLY A 269 -10.55 -9.37 -18.20
CA GLY A 269 -9.54 -9.22 -19.25
C GLY A 269 -8.26 -8.67 -18.65
N ILE A 270 -7.12 -9.27 -18.98
CA ILE A 270 -5.79 -8.74 -18.68
C ILE A 270 -5.07 -8.55 -20.01
N ASP A 271 -4.64 -7.32 -20.29
CA ASP A 271 -3.94 -6.94 -21.51
C ASP A 271 -2.43 -7.06 -21.31
N TRP A 272 -1.87 -6.32 -20.36
CA TRP A 272 -0.45 -6.39 -20.03
C TRP A 272 -0.16 -6.13 -18.56
N ILE A 273 1.05 -6.53 -18.18
CA ILE A 273 1.58 -6.40 -16.82
C ILE A 273 2.96 -5.74 -16.90
N ARG A 274 3.12 -4.63 -16.18
CA ARG A 274 4.37 -3.89 -16.07
C ARG A 274 4.89 -3.96 -14.64
N ILE A 275 6.16 -4.31 -14.49
CA ILE A 275 6.82 -4.48 -13.20
C ILE A 275 7.97 -3.49 -13.11
N ARG A 276 7.92 -2.60 -12.12
CA ARG A 276 8.97 -1.62 -11.88
C ARG A 276 9.52 -1.75 -10.48
N GLY A 277 10.84 -1.77 -10.37
CA GLY A 277 11.47 -1.67 -9.08
C GLY A 277 12.90 -2.20 -9.02
N PRO A 278 13.52 -2.19 -7.83
CA PRO A 278 12.88 -1.81 -6.57
C PRO A 278 12.55 -0.32 -6.55
N VAL A 279 11.33 0.05 -6.14
CA VAL A 279 10.89 1.45 -5.96
C VAL A 279 11.06 1.90 -4.51
N ARG A 280 11.14 3.21 -4.30
CA ARG A 280 11.05 3.77 -2.95
C ARG A 280 9.59 3.67 -2.49
N PRO A 281 9.30 3.13 -1.30
CA PRO A 281 7.93 3.10 -0.78
C PRO A 281 7.35 4.52 -0.73
N THR A 282 6.27 4.76 -1.48
CA THR A 282 5.69 6.07 -1.80
C THR A 282 4.75 6.62 -0.71
N THR A 283 5.08 6.44 0.57
CA THR A 283 4.42 7.02 1.79
C THR A 283 3.20 6.27 2.37
N ASP A 284 3.41 5.71 3.57
CA ASP A 284 2.56 5.70 4.79
C ASP A 284 3.29 4.81 5.84
N GLU A 285 3.91 3.72 5.38
CA GLU A 285 4.63 2.77 6.24
C GLU A 285 5.95 3.32 6.79
N ASN A 286 6.68 4.11 5.98
CA ASN A 286 7.92 4.76 6.43
C ASN A 286 7.68 5.75 7.58
N GLU A 287 6.53 6.43 7.61
CA GLU A 287 6.18 7.37 8.70
C GLU A 287 5.84 6.65 10.00
N ARG A 288 5.32 5.41 9.93
CA ARG A 288 5.04 4.58 11.13
C ARG A 288 6.32 4.22 11.89
N VAL A 289 7.44 4.09 11.18
CA VAL A 289 8.76 3.80 11.77
C VAL A 289 9.54 5.10 12.02
N PHE A 290 9.70 5.95 11.01
CA PHE A 290 10.38 7.25 11.11
C PHE A 290 9.44 8.34 11.63
N ILE A 291 9.00 8.19 12.88
CA ILE A 291 8.10 9.15 13.55
C ILE A 291 8.73 10.52 13.82
N ALA A 292 10.02 10.68 13.57
CA ALA A 292 10.76 11.93 13.69
C ALA A 292 11.86 11.99 12.62
N ARG A 293 12.12 13.18 12.10
CA ARG A 293 13.19 13.46 11.13
C ARG A 293 14.00 14.70 11.54
N PRO A 294 15.30 14.78 11.20
CA PRO A 294 16.09 15.98 11.40
C PRO A 294 15.48 17.18 10.66
N GLY A 295 15.48 18.35 11.29
CA GLY A 295 14.87 19.55 10.74
C GLY A 295 15.04 20.77 11.64
N LYS A 296 14.33 21.86 11.33
CA LYS A 296 14.42 23.11 12.11
C LYS A 296 13.99 22.84 13.57
N GLY A 297 14.99 22.80 14.47
CA GLY A 297 14.80 22.60 15.91
C GLY A 297 14.97 21.17 16.42
N LEU A 298 15.22 20.18 15.55
CA LEU A 298 15.47 18.79 15.95
C LEU A 298 16.75 18.27 15.29
N SER A 299 17.77 17.99 16.11
CA SER A 299 19.02 17.40 15.62
C SER A 299 18.80 15.97 15.14
N ALA A 300 19.69 15.49 14.27
CA ALA A 300 19.68 14.11 13.78
C ALA A 300 19.68 13.09 14.93
N ASP A 301 20.56 13.26 15.92
CA ASP A 301 20.60 12.42 17.12
C ASP A 301 19.27 12.40 17.88
N LYS A 302 18.64 13.56 18.11
CA LYS A 302 17.36 13.61 18.83
C LYS A 302 16.22 12.99 18.03
N ALA A 303 16.25 13.10 16.71
CA ALA A 303 15.29 12.43 15.84
C ALA A 303 15.48 10.91 15.88
N ALA A 304 16.73 10.43 15.77
CA ALA A 304 17.07 9.01 15.88
C ALA A 304 16.68 8.44 17.24
N GLU A 305 17.00 9.12 18.35
CA GLU A 305 16.66 8.67 19.71
C GLU A 305 15.14 8.48 19.86
N LYS A 306 14.33 9.39 19.32
CA LYS A 306 12.86 9.27 19.31
C LYS A 306 12.38 8.05 18.52
N VAL A 307 12.91 7.86 17.31
CA VAL A 307 12.57 6.73 16.43
C VAL A 307 12.93 5.41 17.11
N LEU A 308 14.17 5.27 17.57
CA LEU A 308 14.69 4.05 18.17
C LEU A 308 14.01 3.73 19.50
N THR A 309 13.69 4.73 20.33
CA THR A 309 12.91 4.53 21.56
C THR A 309 11.52 4.00 21.27
N ASN A 310 10.77 4.65 20.38
CA ASN A 310 9.41 4.24 20.05
C ASN A 310 9.39 2.84 19.40
N PHE A 311 10.32 2.58 18.49
CA PHE A 311 10.40 1.29 17.81
C PHE A 311 10.79 0.16 18.77
N SER A 312 11.83 0.34 19.60
CA SER A 312 12.27 -0.68 20.55
C SER A 312 11.20 -0.99 21.61
N GLN A 313 10.41 -0.01 22.07
CA GLN A 313 9.28 -0.27 22.99
C GLN A 313 8.24 -1.20 22.38
N LYS A 314 7.89 -0.99 21.11
CA LYS A 314 6.96 -1.84 20.38
C LYS A 314 7.58 -3.20 20.08
N ALA A 315 8.83 -3.23 19.60
CA ALA A 315 9.56 -4.44 19.27
C ALA A 315 9.73 -5.37 20.47
N PHE A 316 10.11 -4.83 21.63
CA PHE A 316 10.32 -5.60 22.86
C PHE A 316 9.04 -5.77 23.69
N ARG A 317 7.93 -5.16 23.24
CA ARG A 317 6.62 -5.16 23.90
C ARG A 317 6.68 -4.74 25.37
N ARG A 318 7.59 -3.83 25.72
CA ARG A 318 7.77 -3.31 27.08
C ARG A 318 8.40 -1.93 27.06
N LYS A 319 8.41 -1.28 28.23
CA LYS A 319 9.25 -0.09 28.42
C LYS A 319 10.72 -0.49 28.29
N VAL A 320 11.45 0.31 27.50
CA VAL A 320 12.91 0.21 27.33
C VAL A 320 13.61 1.24 28.20
N SER A 321 14.75 0.89 28.76
CA SER A 321 15.57 1.81 29.53
C SER A 321 16.39 2.71 28.61
N LYS A 322 16.94 3.80 29.17
CA LYS A 322 17.78 4.71 28.37
C LYS A 322 19.05 4.01 27.92
N GLU A 323 19.65 3.19 28.77
CA GLU A 323 20.85 2.42 28.48
C GLU A 323 20.61 1.41 27.34
N GLU A 324 19.40 0.85 27.26
CA GLU A 324 19.04 -0.03 26.14
C GLU A 324 18.97 0.73 24.81
N VAL A 325 18.37 1.93 24.82
CA VAL A 325 18.30 2.78 23.63
C VAL A 325 19.69 3.29 23.24
N ASP A 326 20.51 3.67 24.21
CA ASP A 326 21.84 4.22 23.97
C ASP A 326 22.74 3.22 23.20
N ARG A 327 22.62 1.91 23.47
CA ARG A 327 23.32 0.87 22.68
C ARG A 327 22.96 0.89 21.19
N TYR A 328 21.71 1.17 20.85
CA TYR A 328 21.29 1.30 19.46
C TYR A 328 21.65 2.67 18.87
N MET A 329 21.68 3.71 19.71
CA MET A 329 22.19 5.02 19.32
C MET A 329 23.68 4.98 18.98
N ASP A 330 24.47 4.15 19.66
CA ASP A 330 25.89 4.01 19.38
C ASP A 330 26.13 3.41 17.98
N LEU A 331 25.36 2.38 17.59
CA LEU A 331 25.37 1.86 16.21
C LEU A 331 24.97 2.91 15.18
N TYR A 332 23.93 3.70 15.48
CA TYR A 332 23.52 4.81 14.63
C TYR A 332 24.64 5.85 14.48
N ARG A 333 25.33 6.22 15.57
CA ARG A 333 26.40 7.21 15.56
C ARG A 333 27.65 6.72 14.84
N GLU A 334 27.99 5.45 14.99
CA GLU A 334 29.09 4.81 14.28
C GLU A 334 28.85 4.89 12.77
N GLU A 335 27.67 4.45 12.32
CA GLU A 335 27.30 4.46 10.90
C GLU A 335 27.21 5.90 10.35
N SER A 336 26.68 6.83 11.14
CA SER A 336 26.63 8.25 10.76
C SER A 336 28.03 8.87 10.67
N SER A 337 28.96 8.48 11.56
CA SER A 337 30.34 8.97 11.55
C SER A 337 31.15 8.40 10.38
N ALA A 338 30.75 7.23 9.87
CA ALA A 338 31.27 6.63 8.64
C ALA A 338 30.75 7.31 7.36
N GLY A 339 29.96 8.38 7.47
CA GLY A 339 29.49 9.18 6.32
C GLY A 339 28.19 8.69 5.68
N GLN A 340 27.47 7.76 6.30
CA GLN A 340 26.20 7.27 5.79
C GLN A 340 25.06 8.29 5.97
N SER A 341 23.98 8.10 5.22
CA SER A 341 22.80 8.94 5.34
C SER A 341 22.07 8.71 6.67
N TYR A 342 21.37 9.72 7.18
CA TYR A 342 20.55 9.59 8.40
C TYR A 342 19.61 8.38 8.35
N ASP A 343 18.93 8.19 7.22
CA ASP A 343 17.99 7.08 7.04
C ASP A 343 18.72 5.72 7.10
N ASP A 344 19.92 5.62 6.55
CA ASP A 344 20.70 4.37 6.57
C ASP A 344 21.29 4.08 7.95
N SER A 345 21.80 5.09 8.64
CA SER A 345 22.28 4.97 10.02
C SER A 345 21.18 4.53 10.98
N VAL A 346 19.96 5.08 10.84
CA VAL A 346 18.81 4.65 11.67
C VAL A 346 18.40 3.22 11.30
N LYS A 347 18.43 2.83 10.02
CA LYS A 347 18.10 1.45 9.60
C LYS A 347 19.03 0.43 10.24
N LEU A 348 20.34 0.68 10.29
CA LEU A 348 21.27 -0.24 10.95
C LEU A 348 20.87 -0.50 12.41
N ALA A 349 20.59 0.56 13.15
CA ALA A 349 20.12 0.47 14.53
C ALA A 349 18.77 -0.27 14.65
N LEU A 350 17.82 -0.03 13.74
CA LEU A 350 16.56 -0.76 13.68
C LEU A 350 16.76 -2.26 13.37
N THR A 351 17.64 -2.60 12.45
CA THR A 351 18.01 -3.99 12.15
C THR A 351 18.58 -4.68 13.38
N ALA A 352 19.44 -4.01 14.15
CA ALA A 352 19.97 -4.53 15.41
C ALA A 352 18.86 -4.76 16.46
N ILE A 353 17.83 -3.90 16.52
CA ILE A 353 16.65 -4.11 17.37
C ILE A 353 15.89 -5.38 16.93
N LEU A 354 15.71 -5.59 15.62
CA LEU A 354 15.02 -6.77 15.09
C LEU A 354 15.85 -8.07 15.21
N ALA A 355 17.16 -7.97 15.27
CA ALA A 355 18.05 -9.11 15.54
C ALA A 355 18.19 -9.40 17.04
N SER A 356 17.64 -8.55 17.92
CA SER A 356 17.75 -8.71 19.37
C SER A 356 16.95 -9.93 19.88
N PRO A 357 17.49 -10.70 20.83
CA PRO A 357 16.72 -11.74 21.54
C PRO A 357 15.43 -11.22 22.17
N HIS A 358 15.38 -9.94 22.58
CA HIS A 358 14.16 -9.33 23.12
C HIS A 358 13.04 -9.14 22.08
N PHE A 359 13.37 -9.13 20.78
CA PHE A 359 12.40 -9.11 19.70
C PHE A 359 12.03 -10.54 19.26
N LEU A 360 13.06 -11.35 18.99
CA LEU A 360 12.92 -12.72 18.47
C LEU A 360 12.19 -13.65 19.44
N TYR A 361 12.45 -13.48 20.73
CA TYR A 361 11.77 -14.21 21.79
C TYR A 361 10.80 -13.30 22.55
N ARG A 362 9.87 -13.92 23.28
CA ARG A 362 9.01 -13.25 24.26
C ARG A 362 9.40 -13.76 25.66
N PRO A 363 10.52 -13.29 26.23
CA PRO A 363 11.02 -13.83 27.48
C PRO A 363 10.13 -13.43 28.65
N GLU A 364 9.64 -14.43 29.38
CA GLU A 364 9.01 -14.24 30.68
C GLU A 364 10.10 -14.30 31.76
N LEU A 365 10.80 -13.17 31.93
CA LEU A 365 11.88 -13.08 32.89
C LEU A 365 11.30 -13.09 34.32
N ALA A 366 11.57 -14.17 35.05
CA ALA A 366 11.19 -14.31 36.45
C ALA A 366 11.98 -13.35 37.33
N ARG A 367 11.36 -12.83 38.40
CA ARG A 367 12.08 -12.12 39.47
C ARG A 367 12.71 -13.06 40.51
N SER A 368 12.49 -14.37 40.39
CA SER A 368 13.00 -15.40 41.30
C SER A 368 13.39 -16.65 40.53
N THR A 369 14.54 -17.23 40.88
CA THR A 369 15.16 -18.41 40.25
C THR A 369 14.69 -19.74 40.85
N ASN A 370 13.65 -19.73 41.70
CA ASN A 370 13.08 -20.97 42.19
C ASN A 370 12.15 -21.51 41.10
N ASP A 371 12.28 -22.80 40.73
CA ASP A 371 11.50 -23.54 39.71
C ASP A 371 9.97 -23.62 39.97
N LYS A 372 9.36 -22.55 40.45
CA LYS A 372 7.94 -22.42 40.75
C LYS A 372 7.32 -21.45 39.74
N ALA A 373 6.06 -21.71 39.40
CA ALA A 373 5.25 -20.76 38.65
C ALA A 373 5.30 -19.38 39.34
N PHE A 374 5.64 -18.35 38.57
CA PHE A 374 5.72 -16.97 39.06
C PHE A 374 4.70 -16.10 38.31
N GLN A 375 4.29 -15.01 38.97
CA GLN A 375 3.41 -14.04 38.34
C GLN A 375 4.21 -13.15 37.38
N ILE A 376 3.80 -13.14 36.11
CA ILE A 376 4.33 -12.25 35.07
C ILE A 376 3.90 -10.79 35.30
N ASP A 377 4.65 -9.83 34.77
CA ASP A 377 4.28 -8.41 34.84
C ASP A 377 3.17 -8.03 33.84
N ASP A 378 2.61 -6.82 33.95
CA ASP A 378 1.51 -6.42 33.06
C ASP A 378 1.91 -6.26 31.58
N TYR A 379 3.19 -5.99 31.26
CA TYR A 379 3.65 -5.95 29.87
C TYR A 379 3.76 -7.36 29.29
N GLN A 380 4.28 -8.30 30.08
CA GLN A 380 4.30 -9.73 29.74
C GLN A 380 2.87 -10.27 29.58
N LEU A 381 1.95 -9.89 30.47
CA LEU A 381 0.53 -10.25 30.35
C LEU A 381 -0.11 -9.66 29.08
N ALA A 382 0.14 -8.37 28.78
CA ALA A 382 -0.32 -7.74 27.55
C ALA A 382 0.19 -8.46 26.32
N SER A 383 1.49 -8.78 26.27
CA SER A 383 2.11 -9.52 25.16
C SER A 383 1.53 -10.92 25.03
N ARG A 384 1.35 -11.65 26.14
CA ARG A 384 0.75 -12.99 26.11
C ARG A 384 -0.66 -12.96 25.56
N LEU A 385 -1.51 -12.01 26.00
CA LEU A 385 -2.87 -11.85 25.48
C LEU A 385 -2.89 -11.51 23.99
N SER A 386 -2.04 -10.57 23.55
CA SER A 386 -2.03 -10.10 22.16
C SER A 386 -1.60 -11.20 21.19
N TYR A 387 -0.56 -11.96 21.54
CA TYR A 387 -0.11 -13.05 20.67
C TYR A 387 -1.04 -14.25 20.71
N PHE A 388 -1.68 -14.51 21.85
CA PHE A 388 -2.66 -15.58 21.95
C PHE A 388 -3.95 -15.28 21.15
N LEU A 389 -4.46 -14.06 21.22
CA LEU A 389 -5.74 -13.69 20.60
C LEU A 389 -5.60 -13.08 19.20
N TRP A 390 -4.50 -12.41 18.89
CA TRP A 390 -4.32 -11.67 17.63
C TRP A 390 -3.10 -12.08 16.82
N MET A 391 -2.26 -13.01 17.32
CA MET A 391 -0.96 -13.35 16.71
C MET A 391 -0.09 -12.11 16.41
N SER A 392 -0.29 -11.03 17.16
CA SER A 392 0.32 -9.73 16.92
C SER A 392 0.72 -9.05 18.23
N MET A 393 1.44 -7.94 18.14
CA MET A 393 1.88 -7.17 19.31
C MET A 393 0.69 -6.51 20.04
N PRO A 394 0.85 -6.12 21.32
CA PRO A 394 -0.16 -5.35 22.04
C PRO A 394 -0.47 -4.03 21.34
N ASP A 395 -1.72 -3.58 21.43
CA ASP A 395 -2.08 -2.24 21.00
C ASP A 395 -1.80 -1.21 22.10
N ASP A 396 -1.97 0.07 21.76
CA ASP A 396 -1.71 1.17 22.69
C ASP A 396 -2.58 1.10 23.95
N THR A 397 -3.79 0.53 23.86
CA THR A 397 -4.67 0.35 25.03
C THR A 397 -4.05 -0.63 26.02
N LEU A 398 -3.60 -1.79 25.54
CA LEU A 398 -2.91 -2.76 26.38
C LEU A 398 -1.58 -2.22 26.93
N PHE A 399 -0.78 -1.53 26.11
CA PHE A 399 0.45 -0.90 26.57
C PHE A 399 0.21 0.13 27.67
N ASN A 400 -0.81 0.96 27.54
CA ASN A 400 -1.16 1.97 28.55
C ASN A 400 -1.66 1.34 29.85
N LEU A 401 -2.45 0.26 29.77
CA LEU A 401 -2.89 -0.48 30.95
C LEU A 401 -1.73 -1.17 31.66
N ALA A 402 -0.78 -1.71 30.88
CA ALA A 402 0.43 -2.31 31.40
C ALA A 402 1.34 -1.29 32.08
N ALA A 403 1.56 -0.14 31.44
CA ALA A 403 2.32 0.97 32.00
C ALA A 403 1.76 1.46 33.35
N ARG A 404 0.42 1.43 33.50
CA ARG A 404 -0.29 1.82 34.73
C ARG A 404 -0.45 0.70 35.76
N LYS A 405 0.06 -0.51 35.46
CA LYS A 405 -0.08 -1.72 36.29
C LYS A 405 -1.54 -2.07 36.64
N ARG A 406 -2.42 -1.94 35.65
CA ARG A 406 -3.87 -2.15 35.82
C ARG A 406 -4.39 -3.40 35.13
N LEU A 407 -3.61 -4.04 34.26
CA LEU A 407 -4.11 -5.11 33.40
C LEU A 407 -4.44 -6.38 34.20
N HIS A 408 -3.75 -6.63 35.32
CA HIS A 408 -4.08 -7.71 36.26
C HIS A 408 -5.42 -7.52 37.01
N GLN A 409 -6.04 -6.33 36.98
CA GLN A 409 -7.32 -6.12 37.66
C GLN A 409 -8.41 -6.95 36.96
N PRO A 410 -9.12 -7.87 37.65
CA PRO A 410 -10.01 -8.84 36.99
C PRO A 410 -11.07 -8.22 36.07
N ARG A 411 -11.67 -7.08 36.50
CA ARG A 411 -12.65 -6.34 35.69
C ARG A 411 -12.02 -5.73 34.43
N VAL A 412 -10.79 -5.22 34.53
CA VAL A 412 -10.06 -4.64 33.40
C VAL A 412 -9.65 -5.74 32.43
N LEU A 413 -9.09 -6.84 32.95
CA LEU A 413 -8.68 -7.99 32.15
C LEU A 413 -9.86 -8.56 31.34
N LYS A 414 -10.99 -8.85 32.01
CA LYS A 414 -12.19 -9.37 31.35
C LYS A 414 -12.68 -8.44 30.24
N LYS A 415 -12.72 -7.12 30.50
CA LYS A 415 -13.12 -6.12 29.50
C LYS A 415 -12.17 -6.11 28.30
N GLN A 416 -10.86 -6.20 28.52
CA GLN A 416 -9.90 -6.21 27.42
C GLN A 416 -9.97 -7.49 26.60
N VAL A 417 -10.12 -8.66 27.24
CA VAL A 417 -10.30 -9.93 26.51
C VAL A 417 -11.53 -9.87 25.61
N GLN A 418 -12.68 -9.39 26.11
CA GLN A 418 -13.88 -9.26 25.30
C GLN A 418 -13.67 -8.32 24.09
N ARG A 419 -13.10 -7.13 24.32
CA ARG A 419 -12.77 -6.19 23.23
C ARG A 419 -11.85 -6.83 22.19
N MET A 420 -10.87 -7.61 22.62
CA MET A 420 -9.93 -8.25 21.72
C MET A 420 -10.59 -9.34 20.88
N LEU A 421 -11.56 -10.07 21.43
CA LEU A 421 -12.33 -11.08 20.70
C LEU A 421 -13.29 -10.46 19.66
N GLU A 422 -13.76 -9.24 19.90
CA GLU A 422 -14.61 -8.48 18.97
C GLU A 422 -13.80 -7.80 17.84
N ASP A 423 -12.47 -7.78 17.94
CA ASP A 423 -11.58 -7.20 16.92
C ASP A 423 -11.37 -8.17 15.74
N PRO A 424 -11.39 -7.69 14.47
CA PRO A 424 -11.19 -8.54 13.30
C PRO A 424 -9.93 -9.41 13.33
N ARG A 425 -8.87 -8.95 14.01
CA ARG A 425 -7.62 -9.72 14.18
C ARG A 425 -7.84 -11.06 14.89
N ALA A 426 -8.82 -11.16 15.79
CA ALA A 426 -9.12 -12.42 16.46
C ALA A 426 -9.69 -13.48 15.49
N SER A 427 -10.54 -13.06 14.55
CA SER A 427 -11.04 -13.98 13.51
C SER A 427 -9.92 -14.45 12.58
N VAL A 428 -9.02 -13.54 12.18
CA VAL A 428 -7.85 -13.89 11.36
C VAL A 428 -6.95 -14.88 12.11
N ALA A 429 -6.59 -14.57 13.36
CA ALA A 429 -5.75 -15.44 14.19
C ALA A 429 -6.36 -16.85 14.37
N MET A 430 -7.67 -16.93 14.61
CA MET A 430 -8.37 -18.22 14.75
C MET A 430 -8.35 -19.01 13.44
N LYS A 431 -8.62 -18.36 12.30
CA LYS A 431 -8.56 -19.01 10.97
C LYS A 431 -7.16 -19.55 10.68
N THR A 432 -6.12 -18.75 10.90
CA THR A 432 -4.72 -19.17 10.72
C THR A 432 -4.37 -20.33 11.66
N PHE A 433 -4.69 -20.22 12.95
CA PHE A 433 -4.40 -21.28 13.91
C PHE A 433 -5.07 -22.61 13.54
N ILE A 434 -6.36 -22.59 13.18
CA ILE A 434 -7.08 -23.80 12.76
C ILE A 434 -6.50 -24.35 11.45
N GLY A 435 -6.16 -23.48 10.50
CA GLY A 435 -5.51 -23.86 9.24
C GLY A 435 -4.22 -24.63 9.47
N GLN A 436 -3.34 -24.09 10.31
CA GLN A 436 -2.05 -24.70 10.68
C GLN A 436 -2.24 -25.98 11.48
N TRP A 437 -3.12 -25.95 12.49
CA TRP A 437 -3.35 -27.08 13.38
C TRP A 437 -3.91 -28.29 12.64
N LEU A 438 -4.81 -28.07 11.68
CA LEU A 438 -5.36 -29.13 10.83
C LEU A 438 -4.44 -29.47 9.64
N GLY A 439 -3.36 -28.71 9.41
CA GLY A 439 -2.47 -28.90 8.27
C GLY A 439 -3.13 -28.63 6.92
N ILE A 440 -4.16 -27.78 6.89
CA ILE A 440 -4.97 -27.52 5.69
C ILE A 440 -4.59 -26.23 4.96
N GLU A 441 -3.51 -25.57 5.37
CA GLU A 441 -2.98 -24.40 4.63
C GLU A 441 -2.59 -24.79 3.20
N SER A 442 -2.11 -26.02 3.00
CA SER A 442 -1.72 -26.56 1.69
C SER A 442 -2.84 -27.31 0.95
N LEU A 443 -4.05 -27.36 1.49
CA LEU A 443 -5.18 -28.00 0.83
C LEU A 443 -5.62 -27.14 -0.37
N GLY A 444 -5.15 -27.54 -1.55
CA GLY A 444 -5.28 -26.80 -2.80
C GLY A 444 -3.94 -26.37 -3.42
N GLU A 445 -2.81 -26.55 -2.72
CA GLU A 445 -1.45 -26.21 -3.18
C GLU A 445 -0.75 -27.37 -3.92
N THR A 446 -1.30 -28.59 -3.88
CA THR A 446 -0.75 -29.72 -4.64
C THR A 446 -1.85 -30.40 -5.44
N VAL A 447 -1.88 -30.14 -6.74
CA VAL A 447 -2.40 -31.11 -7.72
C VAL A 447 -1.19 -31.95 -8.12
N VAL A 448 -1.14 -33.19 -7.63
CA VAL A 448 -0.17 -34.20 -8.10
C VAL A 448 -0.49 -34.61 -9.52
#